data_AF-A0A1V6EZT6-F1
#
_entry.id   AF-A0A1V6EZT6-F1
#
_cell.length_a   1.000
_cell.length_b   1.000
_cell.length_c   1.000
_cell.angle_alpha   90.00
_cell.angle_beta   90.00
_cell.angle_gamma   90.00
#
_symmetry.space_group_name_H-M   'P 1'
#
loop_
_entity.id
_entity.type
_entity.pdbx_description
1 polymer ?
#
loop_
_entity_poly.entity_id
_entity_poly.type
_entity_poly.pdbx_seq_one_letter_code
_entity_poly.pdbx_strand_id
1 'polypeptide(L)'
;MTCAGGAGTLTVDTTASDYRAGGKALLWASDEACELVTIDTVNASSLVLDGVTVSAYTNGIIAPVRTAYCLGGLTSTRPAGPIVNVQTEWLCYDGVDLSDGSLYGTYRSHSLVNDCPRVGQSAFSERVAVPSSMVDNGLSPPKVFATRSIPDRAVGMAWMPQTLPDLWAVRCWLHSIRGAQKAFWLPMWTRGITLAADISAIDTTITIRSLGLNGVAEMGDLFLRTLSGAEYTFRFTSVAASGQNDVLTLSAAAGASIAASAVDVLCPLHCVRLEQDRVEFAHLYRGRDRQITTIQLRAIEVPVP
;
A
#
# COMPACT_ATOMS: atom_id res chain seq x y z
N MET A 1 9.73 1.63 25.65
CA MET A 1 8.98 2.29 26.72
C MET A 1 9.68 2.07 28.05
N THR A 2 9.64 3.05 28.95
CA THR A 2 10.21 2.95 30.30
C THR A 2 9.18 3.42 31.30
N CYS A 3 8.93 2.63 32.35
CA CYS A 3 8.04 2.98 33.45
C CYS A 3 8.53 2.40 34.77
N ALA A 4 8.18 3.05 35.88
CA ALA A 4 8.43 2.53 37.21
C ALA A 4 7.32 1.54 37.62
N GLY A 5 7.58 0.73 38.65
CA GLY A 5 6.51 0.01 39.34
C GLY A 5 5.59 1.00 40.06
N GLY A 6 4.29 0.70 40.11
CA GLY A 6 3.26 1.58 40.66
C GLY A 6 2.82 2.69 39.70
N ALA A 7 3.20 2.65 38.42
CA ALA A 7 2.79 3.67 37.45
C ALA A 7 1.33 3.46 37.02
N GLY A 8 0.47 4.44 37.26
CA GLY A 8 -0.92 4.48 36.75
C GLY A 8 -1.06 5.10 35.36
N THR A 9 0.02 5.69 34.83
CA THR A 9 0.05 6.30 33.50
C THR A 9 1.32 5.86 32.78
N LEU A 10 1.16 5.44 31.53
CA LEU A 10 2.26 5.01 30.66
C LEU A 10 2.42 6.00 29.51
N THR A 11 3.62 6.54 29.33
CA THR A 11 3.95 7.38 28.17
C THR A 11 4.21 6.51 26.95
N VAL A 12 3.34 6.61 25.95
CA VAL A 12 3.42 5.86 24.70
C VAL A 12 2.63 6.60 23.62
N ASP A 13 3.15 6.61 22.38
CA ASP A 13 2.38 7.05 21.23
C ASP A 13 1.27 6.05 20.93
N THR A 14 0.02 6.44 21.17
CA THR A 14 -1.15 5.58 20.92
C THR A 14 -1.71 5.77 19.52
N THR A 15 -1.18 6.69 18.72
CA THR A 15 -1.72 7.03 17.39
C THR A 15 -1.30 6.02 16.32
N ALA A 16 -0.25 5.23 16.58
CA ALA A 16 0.29 4.22 15.67
C ALA A 16 -0.17 2.77 15.98
N SER A 17 -1.24 2.59 16.77
CA SER A 17 -1.79 1.29 17.13
C SER A 17 -3.21 1.41 17.68
N ASP A 18 -3.97 0.32 17.62
CA ASP A 18 -5.36 0.26 18.08
C ASP A 18 -5.45 0.07 19.62
N TYR A 19 -5.13 1.11 20.41
CA TYR A 19 -5.41 1.10 21.84
C TYR A 19 -6.85 1.53 22.11
N ARG A 20 -7.53 0.86 23.05
CA ARG A 20 -8.95 1.10 23.36
C ARG A 20 -9.17 1.21 24.86
N ALA A 21 -9.98 2.18 25.28
CA ALA A 21 -10.49 2.27 26.65
C ALA A 21 -11.25 0.99 27.04
N GLY A 22 -11.06 0.50 28.26
CA GLY A 22 -11.55 -0.80 28.73
C GLY A 22 -10.80 -2.02 28.16
N GLY A 23 -9.86 -1.82 27.23
CA GLY A 23 -9.04 -2.87 26.65
C GLY A 23 -7.86 -3.29 27.53
N LYS A 24 -6.98 -4.13 26.99
CA LYS A 24 -5.74 -4.55 27.65
C LYS A 24 -4.51 -4.22 26.81
N ALA A 25 -3.39 -3.95 27.48
CA ALA A 25 -2.08 -3.83 26.84
C ALA A 25 -1.09 -4.78 27.52
N LEU A 26 -0.19 -5.35 26.72
CA LEU A 26 0.91 -6.17 27.19
C LEU A 26 2.16 -5.29 27.27
N LEU A 27 2.78 -5.23 28.45
CA LEU A 27 4.14 -4.75 28.63
C LEU A 27 5.06 -5.96 28.55
N TRP A 28 6.07 -5.90 27.69
CA TRP A 28 6.99 -7.01 27.47
C TRP A 28 8.43 -6.50 27.40
N ALA A 29 9.32 -7.04 28.23
CA ALA A 29 10.76 -6.78 28.19
C ALA A 29 11.58 -8.05 27.96
N SER A 30 11.11 -9.19 28.46
CA SER A 30 11.61 -10.54 28.17
C SER A 30 10.51 -11.57 28.46
N ASP A 31 10.80 -12.85 28.22
CA ASP A 31 9.86 -13.95 28.49
C ASP A 31 9.55 -14.10 29.99
N GLU A 32 10.45 -13.66 30.87
CA GLU A 32 10.29 -13.64 32.33
C GLU A 32 9.78 -12.29 32.86
N ALA A 33 9.83 -11.24 32.04
CA ALA A 33 9.47 -9.87 32.41
C ALA A 33 8.37 -9.36 31.47
N CYS A 34 7.14 -9.78 31.75
CA CYS A 34 5.95 -9.30 31.07
C CYS A 34 4.76 -9.12 32.03
N GLU A 35 3.87 -8.19 31.70
CA GLU A 35 2.71 -7.85 32.50
C GLU A 35 1.56 -7.40 31.62
N LEU A 36 0.34 -7.81 31.98
CA LEU A 36 -0.89 -7.42 31.31
C LEU A 36 -1.59 -6.34 32.13
N VAL A 37 -1.79 -5.16 31.55
CA VAL A 37 -2.47 -4.03 32.20
C VAL A 37 -3.82 -3.76 31.53
N THR A 38 -4.77 -3.26 32.30
CA THR A 38 -6.08 -2.80 31.79
C THR A 38 -6.01 -1.30 31.52
N ILE A 39 -6.53 -0.88 30.37
CA ILE A 39 -6.53 0.52 29.93
C ILE A 39 -7.85 1.15 30.39
N ASP A 40 -7.78 2.23 31.16
CA ASP A 40 -8.94 3.06 31.48
C ASP A 40 -9.19 4.06 30.34
N THR A 41 -8.20 4.92 30.07
CA THR A 41 -8.30 6.00 29.09
C THR A 41 -7.12 5.99 28.11
N VAL A 42 -7.40 6.30 26.84
CA VAL A 42 -6.39 6.42 25.77
C VAL A 42 -6.26 7.90 25.39
N ASN A 43 -5.08 8.47 25.59
CA ASN A 43 -4.70 9.80 25.09
C ASN A 43 -3.65 9.63 23.99
N ALA A 44 -3.50 10.61 23.10
CA ALA A 44 -2.58 10.53 21.95
C ALA A 44 -1.13 10.15 22.32
N SER A 45 -0.65 10.55 23.50
CA SER A 45 0.72 10.32 23.98
C SER A 45 0.80 9.55 25.30
N SER A 46 -0.32 9.02 25.81
CA SER A 46 -0.33 8.25 27.04
C SER A 46 -1.51 7.30 27.19
N LEU A 47 -1.30 6.24 27.96
CA LEU A 47 -2.36 5.36 28.45
C LEU A 47 -2.54 5.57 29.94
N VAL A 48 -3.77 5.83 30.37
CA VAL A 48 -4.15 5.78 31.79
C VAL A 48 -4.64 4.38 32.08
N LEU A 49 -4.12 3.77 33.13
CA LEU A 49 -4.43 2.40 33.51
C LEU A 49 -5.56 2.35 34.53
N ASP A 50 -6.40 1.33 34.40
CA ASP A 50 -7.29 0.89 35.48
C ASP A 50 -6.46 0.02 36.45
N GLY A 51 -5.74 0.71 37.34
CA GLY A 51 -4.75 0.12 38.24
C GLY A 51 -3.36 0.74 38.07
N VAL A 52 -2.33 -0.02 38.40
CA VAL A 52 -0.92 0.40 38.28
C VAL A 52 -0.05 -0.76 37.81
N THR A 53 1.10 -0.45 37.22
CA THR A 53 2.11 -1.47 36.91
C THR A 53 2.64 -2.13 38.18
N VAL A 54 2.91 -3.42 38.14
CA VAL A 54 3.54 -4.16 39.24
C VAL A 54 5.05 -3.97 39.20
N SER A 55 5.64 -4.08 38.01
CA SER A 55 7.09 -4.05 37.81
C SER A 55 7.54 -2.76 37.13
N ALA A 56 8.82 -2.43 37.32
CA ALA A 56 9.47 -1.43 36.49
C ALA A 56 9.91 -2.06 35.16
N TYR A 57 9.72 -1.34 34.07
CA TYR A 57 10.15 -1.74 32.74
C TYR A 57 11.12 -0.71 32.19
N THR A 58 12.23 -1.18 31.62
CA THR A 58 13.20 -0.35 30.91
C THR A 58 13.35 -0.92 29.51
N ASN A 59 13.17 -0.09 28.49
CA ASN A 59 13.20 -0.50 27.08
C ASN A 59 12.22 -1.64 26.76
N GLY A 60 11.07 -1.67 27.42
CA GLY A 60 9.99 -2.61 27.13
C GLY A 60 9.21 -2.22 25.88
N ILE A 61 8.64 -3.22 25.21
CA ILE A 61 7.63 -3.08 24.17
C ILE A 61 6.26 -3.03 24.86
N ILE A 62 5.37 -2.19 24.34
CA ILE A 62 3.97 -2.18 24.71
C ILE A 62 3.13 -2.42 23.46
N ALA A 63 2.13 -3.30 23.56
CA ALA A 63 1.24 -3.61 22.45
C ALA A 63 -0.20 -3.80 22.94
N PRO A 64 -1.21 -3.40 22.15
CA PRO A 64 -2.60 -3.68 22.47
C PRO A 64 -2.86 -5.19 22.37
N VAL A 65 -3.61 -5.72 23.33
CA VAL A 65 -3.96 -7.14 23.38
C VAL A 65 -5.34 -7.37 22.80
N ARG A 66 -5.50 -8.46 22.08
CA ARG A 66 -6.76 -8.93 21.53
C ARG A 66 -6.99 -10.38 21.92
N THR A 67 -8.24 -10.71 22.21
CA THR A 67 -8.65 -12.08 22.46
C THR A 67 -8.83 -12.79 21.13
N ALA A 68 -8.15 -13.92 20.96
CA ALA A 68 -8.23 -14.74 19.77
C ALA A 68 -8.41 -16.22 20.13
N TYR A 69 -8.99 -16.98 19.21
CA TYR A 69 -9.27 -18.40 19.37
C TYR A 69 -8.23 -19.24 18.61
N CYS A 70 -7.58 -20.18 19.29
CA CYS A 70 -6.64 -21.12 18.70
C CYS A 70 -7.32 -22.49 18.47
N LEU A 71 -8.23 -22.55 17.50
CA LEU A 71 -9.05 -23.75 17.26
C LEU A 71 -8.24 -24.95 16.78
N GLY A 72 -7.20 -24.70 15.98
CA GLY A 72 -6.28 -25.73 15.47
C GLY A 72 -5.24 -26.19 16.48
N GLY A 73 -5.18 -25.57 17.66
CA GLY A 73 -4.16 -25.84 18.67
C GLY A 73 -2.74 -25.57 18.15
N LEU A 74 -1.82 -26.47 18.50
CA LEU A 74 -0.39 -26.32 18.24
C LEU A 74 0.11 -27.49 17.42
N THR A 75 0.77 -27.19 16.29
CA THR A 75 1.47 -28.19 15.48
C THR A 75 2.97 -28.03 15.71
N SER A 76 3.69 -29.14 15.92
CA SER A 76 5.14 -29.13 16.10
C SER A 76 5.84 -30.08 15.14
N THR A 77 6.94 -29.65 14.52
CA THR A 77 7.83 -30.51 13.76
C THR A 77 9.23 -30.51 14.37
N ARG A 78 9.89 -31.67 14.38
CA ARG A 78 11.22 -31.88 14.95
C ARG A 78 12.18 -32.30 13.84
N PRO A 79 12.84 -31.35 13.16
CA PRO A 79 13.91 -31.69 12.21
C PRO A 79 15.11 -32.32 12.95
N ALA A 80 16.06 -32.87 12.20
CA ALA A 80 17.30 -33.37 12.78
C ALA A 80 18.04 -32.25 13.54
N GLY A 81 18.51 -32.55 14.76
CA GLY A 81 19.15 -31.59 15.66
C GLY A 81 18.25 -31.11 16.80
N PRO A 82 18.69 -30.14 17.62
CA PRO A 82 17.99 -29.68 18.82
C PRO A 82 16.90 -28.64 18.53
N ILE A 83 16.34 -28.62 17.32
CA ILE A 83 15.38 -27.60 16.88
C ILE A 83 13.97 -28.20 16.93
N VAL A 84 13.03 -27.41 17.45
CA VAL A 84 11.60 -27.72 17.41
C VAL A 84 10.89 -26.53 16.78
N ASN A 85 10.25 -26.75 15.64
CA ASN A 85 9.44 -25.73 14.98
C ASN A 85 8.01 -25.89 15.47
N VAL A 86 7.43 -24.78 15.93
CA VAL A 86 6.07 -24.74 16.48
C VAL A 86 5.26 -23.74 15.67
N GLN A 87 4.05 -24.14 15.25
CA GLN A 87 3.10 -23.29 14.55
C GLN A 87 1.75 -23.32 15.26
N THR A 88 1.14 -22.14 15.41
CA THR A 88 -0.22 -21.95 15.93
C THR A 88 -0.95 -20.97 15.02
N GLU A 89 -2.26 -21.12 14.91
CA GLU A 89 -3.13 -20.21 14.16
C GLU A 89 -4.20 -19.65 15.09
N TRP A 90 -4.37 -18.34 15.07
CA TRP A 90 -5.26 -17.61 15.97
C TRP A 90 -6.29 -16.81 15.17
N LEU A 91 -7.57 -16.99 15.50
CA LEU A 91 -8.69 -16.27 14.89
C LEU A 91 -9.15 -15.15 15.83
N CYS A 92 -9.04 -13.91 15.39
CA CYS A 92 -9.52 -12.74 16.11
C CYS A 92 -10.79 -12.21 15.43
N TYR A 93 -11.91 -12.16 16.17
CA TYR A 93 -13.18 -11.60 15.69
C TYR A 93 -13.42 -10.16 16.17
N ASP A 94 -12.48 -9.58 16.91
CA ASP A 94 -12.56 -8.21 17.43
C ASP A 94 -12.14 -7.17 16.37
N GLY A 95 -12.89 -7.16 15.27
CA GLY A 95 -12.71 -6.23 14.16
C GLY A 95 -13.33 -4.87 14.48
N VAL A 96 -12.56 -3.80 14.28
CA VAL A 96 -13.05 -2.42 14.30
C VAL A 96 -12.73 -1.77 12.97
N ASP A 97 -13.52 -0.74 12.63
CA ASP A 97 -13.21 0.09 11.50
C ASP A 97 -12.05 1.06 11.81
N LEU A 98 -10.94 0.85 11.12
CA LEU A 98 -9.73 1.69 11.21
C LEU A 98 -9.58 2.60 9.99
N SER A 99 -10.66 2.84 9.23
CA SER A 99 -10.55 3.57 7.96
C SER A 99 -10.01 4.98 8.15
N ASP A 100 -8.84 5.24 7.57
CA ASP A 100 -8.30 6.57 7.39
C ASP A 100 -7.68 6.66 5.99
N GLY A 101 -8.19 7.57 5.16
CA GLY A 101 -7.72 7.80 3.80
C GLY A 101 -6.57 8.82 3.71
N SER A 102 -6.12 9.37 4.84
CA SER A 102 -5.18 10.50 4.89
C SER A 102 -3.74 10.17 4.47
N LEU A 103 -3.36 8.88 4.43
CA LEU A 103 -2.01 8.45 4.06
C LEU A 103 -1.61 8.99 2.68
N TYR A 104 -2.55 9.04 1.74
CA TYR A 104 -2.30 9.48 0.37
C TYR A 104 -3.10 10.72 0.03
N GLY A 105 -2.51 11.57 -0.81
CA GLY A 105 -3.22 12.66 -1.47
C GLY A 105 -4.35 12.14 -2.37
N THR A 106 -5.18 13.05 -2.87
CA THR A 106 -6.26 12.69 -3.79
C THR A 106 -5.96 13.18 -5.21
N TYR A 107 -6.31 12.36 -6.19
CA TYR A 107 -6.36 12.71 -7.58
C TYR A 107 -7.72 12.29 -8.12
N ARG A 108 -8.46 13.25 -8.72
CA ARG A 108 -9.81 13.02 -9.25
C ARG A 108 -10.73 12.27 -8.26
N SER A 109 -10.79 12.75 -7.03
CA SER A 109 -11.62 12.21 -5.93
C SER A 109 -11.26 10.81 -5.42
N HIS A 110 -10.14 10.23 -5.85
CA HIS A 110 -9.64 8.94 -5.36
C HIS A 110 -8.22 9.09 -4.80
N SER A 111 -7.81 8.20 -3.89
CA SER A 111 -6.46 8.21 -3.34
C SER A 111 -5.41 8.00 -4.45
N LEU A 112 -4.31 8.75 -4.39
CA LEU A 112 -3.14 8.60 -5.26
C LEU A 112 -2.05 7.84 -4.51
N VAL A 113 -1.91 6.55 -4.77
CA VAL A 113 -0.91 5.68 -4.15
C VAL A 113 0.42 5.87 -4.88
N ASN A 114 1.17 6.89 -4.47
CA ASN A 114 2.47 7.29 -5.01
C ASN A 114 3.66 6.56 -4.32
N ASP A 115 3.43 5.47 -3.61
CA ASP A 115 4.52 4.65 -3.13
C ASP A 115 5.10 3.84 -4.28
N CYS A 116 6.40 4.06 -4.56
CA CYS A 116 7.13 3.18 -5.46
C CYS A 116 7.20 1.78 -4.82
N PRO A 117 6.63 0.74 -5.45
CA PRO A 117 6.61 -0.59 -4.89
C PRO A 117 8.03 -1.05 -4.56
N ARG A 118 8.34 -1.23 -3.27
CA ARG A 118 9.67 -1.66 -2.83
C ARG A 118 9.78 -3.17 -2.98
N VAL A 119 10.32 -3.62 -4.11
CA VAL A 119 10.81 -4.99 -4.24
C VAL A 119 12.19 -5.05 -3.60
N GLY A 120 12.38 -6.01 -2.68
CA GLY A 120 13.72 -6.45 -2.28
C GLY A 120 14.39 -7.15 -3.46
N GLN A 121 14.70 -8.44 -3.33
CA GLN A 121 15.21 -9.26 -4.44
C GLN A 121 14.10 -9.88 -5.33
N SER A 122 12.85 -9.45 -5.17
CA SER A 122 11.72 -10.03 -5.90
C SER A 122 11.36 -9.20 -7.14
N ALA A 123 10.47 -9.69 -7.99
CA ALA A 123 9.98 -9.01 -9.17
C ALA A 123 8.48 -8.73 -9.03
N PHE A 124 8.02 -7.62 -9.60
CA PHE A 124 6.59 -7.38 -9.76
C PHE A 124 6.09 -8.03 -11.04
N SER A 125 5.00 -8.78 -10.92
CA SER A 125 4.30 -9.31 -12.09
C SER A 125 3.27 -8.30 -12.57
N GLU A 126 3.31 -8.01 -13.87
CA GLU A 126 2.23 -7.38 -14.60
C GLU A 126 1.60 -8.42 -15.52
N ARG A 127 0.27 -8.36 -15.67
CA ARG A 127 -0.47 -9.15 -16.65
C ARG A 127 -1.34 -8.20 -17.46
N VAL A 128 -1.16 -8.20 -18.77
CA VAL A 128 -2.09 -7.56 -19.72
C VAL A 128 -2.74 -8.67 -20.52
N ALA A 129 -4.06 -8.74 -20.51
CA ALA A 129 -4.80 -9.76 -21.23
C ALA A 129 -6.05 -9.17 -21.86
N VAL A 130 -6.31 -9.49 -23.13
CA VAL A 130 -7.63 -9.28 -23.72
C VAL A 130 -8.52 -10.42 -23.22
N PRO A 131 -9.58 -10.15 -22.43
CA PRO A 131 -10.46 -11.20 -21.97
C PRO A 131 -11.10 -11.88 -23.18
N SER A 132 -10.85 -13.17 -23.36
CA SER A 132 -11.35 -13.93 -24.51
C SER A 132 -12.05 -15.19 -24.05
N SER A 133 -13.06 -15.58 -24.82
CA SER A 133 -13.78 -16.83 -24.65
C SER A 133 -13.58 -17.70 -25.89
N MET A 134 -13.51 -19.00 -25.68
CA MET A 134 -13.34 -20.00 -26.72
C MET A 134 -14.55 -20.92 -26.70
N VAL A 135 -15.21 -21.04 -27.84
CA VAL A 135 -16.29 -22.01 -28.06
C VAL A 135 -15.76 -23.07 -29.01
N ASP A 136 -15.69 -24.30 -28.50
CA ASP A 136 -15.22 -25.47 -29.23
C ASP A 136 -16.31 -26.54 -29.24
N ASN A 137 -16.66 -27.03 -30.42
CA ASN A 137 -17.63 -28.11 -30.61
C ASN A 137 -16.96 -29.45 -30.95
N GLY A 138 -15.63 -29.52 -30.95
CA GLY A 138 -14.84 -30.73 -31.24
C GLY A 138 -14.88 -31.21 -32.70
N LEU A 139 -15.60 -30.51 -33.59
CA LEU A 139 -15.79 -30.88 -34.99
C LEU A 139 -15.25 -29.82 -35.97
N SER A 140 -15.14 -28.58 -35.52
CA SER A 140 -14.65 -27.43 -36.27
C SER A 140 -13.51 -26.75 -35.51
N PRO A 141 -12.62 -26.00 -36.18
CA PRO A 141 -11.71 -25.11 -35.50
C PRO A 141 -12.45 -24.26 -34.46
N PRO A 142 -11.88 -24.11 -33.26
CA PRO A 142 -12.51 -23.41 -32.17
C PRO A 142 -12.67 -21.92 -32.50
N LYS A 143 -13.83 -21.37 -32.13
CA LYS A 143 -14.10 -19.94 -32.31
C LYS A 143 -13.68 -19.19 -31.05
N VAL A 144 -12.66 -18.35 -31.19
CA VAL A 144 -12.21 -17.44 -30.12
C VAL A 144 -12.75 -16.05 -30.40
N PHE A 145 -13.32 -15.41 -29.39
CA PHE A 145 -13.76 -14.02 -29.47
C PHE A 145 -13.42 -13.29 -28.19
N ALA A 146 -13.12 -12.00 -28.30
CA ALA A 146 -12.88 -11.15 -27.16
C ALA A 146 -14.21 -10.87 -26.43
N THR A 147 -14.24 -11.12 -25.13
CA THR A 147 -15.37 -10.78 -24.25
C THR A 147 -15.47 -9.28 -24.04
N ARG A 148 -14.36 -8.55 -24.16
CA ARG A 148 -14.28 -7.10 -24.06
C ARG A 148 -13.37 -6.53 -25.13
N SER A 149 -13.64 -5.30 -25.56
CA SER A 149 -12.83 -4.55 -26.53
C SER A 149 -11.57 -3.92 -25.93
N ILE A 150 -11.49 -3.86 -24.59
CA ILE A 150 -10.36 -3.30 -23.85
C ILE A 150 -9.60 -4.43 -23.12
N PRO A 151 -8.25 -4.35 -23.07
CA PRO A 151 -7.46 -5.28 -22.28
C PRO A 151 -7.63 -5.02 -20.79
N ASP A 152 -7.65 -6.08 -20.00
CA ASP A 152 -7.53 -6.00 -18.55
C ASP A 152 -6.05 -6.00 -18.18
N ARG A 153 -5.67 -5.10 -17.27
CA ARG A 153 -4.32 -5.01 -16.71
C ARG A 153 -4.35 -5.29 -15.22
N ALA A 154 -3.54 -6.24 -14.78
CA ALA A 154 -3.31 -6.54 -13.37
C ALA A 154 -1.85 -6.25 -13.00
N VAL A 155 -1.65 -5.58 -11.87
CA VAL A 155 -0.34 -5.13 -11.39
C VAL A 155 -0.16 -5.51 -9.93
N GLY A 156 1.03 -6.01 -9.60
CA GLY A 156 1.45 -6.23 -8.22
C GLY A 156 1.90 -4.94 -7.54
N MET A 157 1.55 -4.79 -6.26
CA MET A 157 1.99 -3.70 -5.40
C MET A 157 2.52 -4.26 -4.08
N ALA A 158 3.49 -3.59 -3.48
CA ALA A 158 3.98 -3.98 -2.17
C ALA A 158 4.43 -2.80 -1.33
N TRP A 159 4.27 -2.98 -0.02
CA TRP A 159 4.79 -2.08 0.99
C TRP A 159 5.76 -2.85 1.88
N MET A 160 6.76 -2.11 2.36
CA MET A 160 7.75 -2.62 3.30
C MET A 160 7.92 -1.61 4.45
N PRO A 161 6.86 -1.30 5.23
CA PRO A 161 6.94 -0.33 6.32
C PRO A 161 8.02 -0.77 7.33
N GLN A 162 8.85 0.19 7.73
CA GLN A 162 9.98 -0.03 8.66
C GLN A 162 9.66 0.47 10.07
N THR A 163 8.63 1.31 10.23
CA THR A 163 8.21 1.87 11.51
C THR A 163 6.76 1.50 11.81
N LEU A 164 6.38 1.55 13.09
CA LEU A 164 4.99 1.32 13.51
C LEU A 164 4.02 2.37 12.93
N PRO A 165 4.35 3.69 12.92
CA PRO A 165 3.50 4.69 12.25
C PRO A 165 3.28 4.39 10.76
N ASP A 166 4.32 4.01 10.01
CA ASP A 166 4.17 3.67 8.59
C ASP A 166 3.26 2.45 8.40
N LEU A 167 3.47 1.41 9.21
CA LEU A 167 2.65 0.20 9.19
C LEU A 167 1.18 0.50 9.52
N TRP A 168 0.96 1.34 10.53
CA TRP A 168 -0.36 1.76 10.95
C TRP A 168 -1.08 2.56 9.87
N ALA A 169 -0.39 3.53 9.25
CA ALA A 169 -0.98 4.33 8.19
C ALA A 169 -1.38 3.48 6.99
N VAL A 170 -0.54 2.53 6.56
CA VAL A 170 -0.88 1.57 5.48
C VAL A 170 -2.09 0.72 5.87
N ARG A 171 -2.15 0.24 7.12
CA ARG A 171 -3.29 -0.52 7.62
C ARG A 171 -4.59 0.29 7.59
N CYS A 172 -4.58 1.51 8.10
CA CYS A 172 -5.76 2.37 8.14
C CYS A 172 -6.24 2.73 6.73
N TRP A 173 -5.29 2.99 5.81
CA TRP A 173 -5.62 3.20 4.40
C TRP A 173 -6.25 1.96 3.75
N LEU A 174 -5.71 0.76 3.99
CA LEU A 174 -6.30 -0.49 3.48
C LEU A 174 -7.72 -0.72 4.01
N HIS A 175 -8.01 -0.34 5.26
CA HIS A 175 -9.38 -0.33 5.79
C HIS A 175 -10.28 0.69 5.06
N SER A 176 -9.73 1.85 4.68
CA SER A 176 -10.47 2.92 4.01
C SER A 176 -10.97 2.54 2.60
N ILE A 177 -10.23 1.70 1.88
CA ILE A 177 -10.57 1.24 0.53
C ILE A 177 -11.53 0.05 0.50
N ARG A 178 -11.81 -0.57 1.66
CA ARG A 178 -12.79 -1.68 1.81
C ARG A 178 -12.53 -2.86 0.86
N GLY A 179 -11.26 -3.29 0.77
CA GLY A 179 -10.87 -4.41 -0.08
C GLY A 179 -11.03 -4.07 -1.56
N ALA A 180 -11.76 -4.90 -2.29
CA ALA A 180 -11.95 -4.77 -3.73
C ALA A 180 -13.03 -3.75 -4.13
N GLN A 181 -13.59 -2.98 -3.18
CA GLN A 181 -14.74 -2.10 -3.42
C GLN A 181 -14.37 -0.72 -3.98
N LYS A 182 -13.31 -0.09 -3.48
CA LYS A 182 -12.92 1.27 -3.90
C LYS A 182 -11.73 1.27 -4.84
N ALA A 183 -11.79 2.16 -5.82
CA ALA A 183 -10.68 2.43 -6.73
C ALA A 183 -9.71 3.48 -6.16
N PHE A 184 -8.47 3.42 -6.62
CA PHE A 184 -7.39 4.36 -6.34
C PHE A 184 -6.48 4.48 -7.56
N TRP A 185 -5.67 5.54 -7.60
CA TRP A 185 -4.72 5.79 -8.67
C TRP A 185 -3.35 5.22 -8.32
N LEU A 186 -2.75 4.50 -9.26
CA LEU A 186 -1.46 3.86 -9.11
C LEU A 186 -0.52 4.25 -10.26
N PRO A 187 0.59 4.95 -9.98
CA PRO A 187 1.65 5.14 -10.95
C PRO A 187 2.33 3.81 -11.26
N MET A 188 2.65 3.56 -12.52
CA MET A 188 3.33 2.33 -12.92
C MET A 188 4.81 2.28 -12.53
N TRP A 189 5.40 3.44 -12.15
CA TRP A 189 6.81 3.56 -11.80
C TRP A 189 7.80 3.08 -12.89
N THR A 190 7.34 3.02 -14.13
CA THR A 190 8.15 2.68 -15.30
C THR A 190 8.78 3.94 -15.90
N ARG A 191 10.11 3.95 -16.12
CA ARG A 191 10.81 5.07 -16.78
C ARG A 191 10.73 5.02 -18.32
N GLY A 192 9.56 4.65 -18.84
CA GLY A 192 9.36 4.43 -20.28
C GLY A 192 9.10 5.70 -21.08
N ILE A 193 8.64 6.77 -20.43
CA ILE A 193 8.29 8.03 -21.09
C ILE A 193 9.40 9.04 -20.82
N THR A 194 9.90 9.69 -21.87
CA THR A 194 10.91 10.75 -21.75
C THR A 194 10.33 12.06 -22.25
N LEU A 195 10.50 13.12 -21.46
CA LEU A 195 10.15 14.48 -21.85
C LEU A 195 11.10 14.97 -22.96
N ALA A 196 10.56 15.53 -24.03
CA ALA A 196 11.36 16.05 -25.15
C ALA A 196 11.62 17.56 -25.06
N ALA A 197 10.81 18.30 -24.30
CA ALA A 197 10.93 19.73 -24.08
C ALA A 197 10.53 20.08 -22.64
N ASP A 198 11.07 21.17 -22.10
CA ASP A 198 10.69 21.68 -20.78
C ASP A 198 9.19 22.04 -20.74
N ILE A 199 8.59 21.92 -19.57
CA ILE A 199 7.20 22.32 -19.30
C ILE A 199 7.21 23.68 -18.59
N SER A 200 6.38 24.60 -19.06
CA SER A 200 6.04 25.85 -18.38
C SER A 200 4.70 25.73 -17.66
N ALA A 201 4.50 26.55 -16.62
CA ALA A 201 3.29 26.49 -15.79
C ALA A 201 1.99 26.80 -16.56
N ILE A 202 2.07 27.57 -17.65
CA ILE A 202 0.93 27.92 -18.49
C ILE A 202 0.73 26.98 -19.68
N ASP A 203 1.63 26.01 -19.87
CA ASP A 203 1.56 25.13 -21.01
C ASP A 203 0.32 24.25 -20.93
N THR A 204 -0.39 24.18 -22.05
CA THR A 204 -1.54 23.28 -22.23
C THR A 204 -1.16 22.04 -23.03
N THR A 205 0.13 21.86 -23.32
CA THR A 205 0.67 20.70 -24.02
C THR A 205 1.96 20.23 -23.36
N ILE A 206 2.23 18.93 -23.46
CA ILE A 206 3.49 18.32 -23.06
C ILE A 206 4.06 17.58 -24.26
N THR A 207 5.33 17.79 -24.57
CA THR A 207 6.01 17.08 -25.66
C THR A 207 6.85 15.95 -25.09
N ILE A 208 6.56 14.72 -25.49
CA ILE A 208 7.33 13.52 -25.12
C ILE A 208 8.03 12.96 -26.35
N ARG A 209 9.09 12.17 -26.15
CA ARG A 209 9.62 11.34 -27.24
C ARG A 209 8.52 10.40 -27.73
N SER A 210 8.39 10.23 -29.04
CA SER A 210 7.28 9.47 -29.60
C SER A 210 7.28 8.03 -29.07
N LEU A 211 6.11 7.58 -28.64
CA LEU A 211 5.83 6.20 -28.22
C LEU A 211 4.78 5.54 -29.14
N GLY A 212 4.37 6.24 -30.20
CA GLY A 212 3.32 5.77 -31.11
C GLY A 212 1.93 5.77 -30.47
N LEU A 213 1.65 6.72 -29.57
CA LEU A 213 0.37 6.80 -28.86
C LEU A 213 -0.78 7.30 -29.74
N ASN A 214 -0.49 8.08 -30.78
CA ASN A 214 -1.49 8.62 -31.69
C ASN A 214 -2.29 7.49 -32.37
N GLY A 215 -3.62 7.53 -32.27
CA GLY A 215 -4.52 6.50 -32.77
C GLY A 215 -4.60 5.21 -31.93
N VAL A 216 -3.84 5.13 -30.83
CA VAL A 216 -3.84 3.98 -29.91
C VAL A 216 -4.39 4.35 -28.53
N ALA A 217 -3.87 5.43 -27.94
CA ALA A 217 -4.27 5.92 -26.62
C ALA A 217 -4.35 7.45 -26.65
N GLU A 218 -5.55 7.97 -26.98
CA GLU A 218 -5.76 9.41 -27.18
C GLU A 218 -6.05 10.15 -25.88
N MET A 219 -6.44 9.45 -24.82
CA MET A 219 -6.68 10.03 -23.49
C MET A 219 -6.02 9.17 -22.42
N GLY A 220 -5.52 9.82 -21.37
CA GLY A 220 -4.97 9.14 -20.21
C GLY A 220 -4.48 10.09 -19.14
N ASP A 221 -4.01 9.51 -18.04
CA ASP A 221 -3.45 10.22 -16.91
C ASP A 221 -1.96 9.83 -16.77
N LEU A 222 -1.12 10.79 -16.37
CA LEU A 222 0.32 10.65 -16.23
C LEU A 222 0.75 11.06 -14.82
N PHE A 223 1.79 10.40 -14.33
CA PHE A 223 2.47 10.75 -13.10
C PHE A 223 3.92 11.11 -13.39
N LEU A 224 4.35 12.27 -12.90
CA LEU A 224 5.71 12.77 -13.01
C LEU A 224 6.28 13.01 -11.61
N ARG A 225 7.49 12.49 -11.35
CA ARG A 225 8.30 12.86 -10.20
C ARG A 225 9.60 13.51 -10.66
N THR A 226 9.98 14.62 -10.04
CA THR A 226 11.26 15.30 -10.29
C THR A 226 12.38 14.69 -9.45
N LEU A 227 13.63 14.96 -9.82
CA LEU A 227 14.82 14.59 -9.04
C LEU A 227 14.83 15.23 -7.64
N SER A 228 14.12 16.35 -7.46
CA SER A 228 13.92 16.99 -6.14
C SER A 228 12.83 16.31 -5.29
N GLY A 229 12.10 15.33 -5.83
CA GLY A 229 11.01 14.64 -5.15
C GLY A 229 9.65 15.33 -5.26
N ALA A 230 9.51 16.40 -6.04
CA ALA A 230 8.21 17.00 -6.32
C ALA A 230 7.41 16.11 -7.29
N GLU A 231 6.12 16.01 -7.05
CA GLU A 231 5.24 15.11 -7.79
C GLU A 231 4.10 15.87 -8.46
N TYR A 232 3.79 15.47 -9.68
CA TYR A 232 2.79 16.11 -10.53
C TYR A 232 1.95 15.05 -11.22
N THR A 233 0.68 15.35 -11.40
CA THR A 233 -0.26 14.52 -12.16
C THR A 233 -0.81 15.34 -13.31
N PHE A 234 -0.84 14.75 -14.50
CA PHE A 234 -1.34 15.39 -15.70
C PHE A 234 -2.40 14.51 -16.34
N ARG A 235 -3.44 15.12 -16.87
CA ARG A 235 -4.39 14.45 -17.75
C ARG A 235 -4.23 15.00 -19.14
N PHE A 236 -4.08 14.12 -20.12
CA PHE A 236 -4.11 14.49 -21.53
C PHE A 236 -5.40 13.99 -22.19
N THR A 237 -5.91 14.77 -23.14
CA THR A 237 -7.18 14.54 -23.83
C THR A 237 -7.02 14.20 -25.31
N SER A 238 -5.85 14.47 -25.88
CA SER A 238 -5.51 14.09 -27.24
C SER A 238 -4.00 13.98 -27.40
N VAL A 239 -3.58 13.22 -28.41
CA VAL A 239 -2.18 13.04 -28.79
C VAL A 239 -2.00 13.37 -30.26
N ALA A 240 -1.03 14.21 -30.59
CA ALA A 240 -0.65 14.53 -31.97
C ALA A 240 0.80 14.11 -32.23
N ALA A 241 1.03 13.34 -33.29
CA ALA A 241 2.40 13.03 -33.72
C ALA A 241 3.08 14.28 -34.30
N SER A 242 4.32 14.53 -33.89
CA SER A 242 5.13 15.68 -34.32
C SER A 242 6.58 15.25 -34.55
N GLY A 243 6.84 14.68 -35.73
CA GLY A 243 8.16 14.19 -36.11
C GLY A 243 8.61 13.00 -35.25
N GLN A 244 9.65 13.18 -34.45
CA GLN A 244 10.17 12.15 -33.51
C GLN A 244 9.53 12.23 -32.12
N ASN A 245 8.55 13.11 -31.95
CA ASN A 245 7.89 13.40 -30.68
C ASN A 245 6.38 13.21 -30.78
N ASP A 246 5.74 12.96 -29.65
CA ASP A 246 4.29 13.05 -29.50
C ASP A 246 3.96 14.28 -28.63
N VAL A 247 2.99 15.07 -29.07
CA VAL A 247 2.47 16.24 -28.34
C VAL A 247 1.16 15.85 -27.68
N LEU A 248 1.17 15.81 -26.36
CA LEU A 248 0.02 15.51 -25.52
C LEU A 248 -0.69 16.82 -25.19
N THR A 249 -1.97 16.93 -25.54
CA THR A 249 -2.79 18.09 -25.13
C THR A 249 -3.37 17.84 -23.76
N LEU A 250 -3.11 18.74 -22.81
CA LEU A 250 -3.56 18.63 -21.43
C LEU A 250 -4.99 19.13 -21.27
N SER A 251 -5.73 18.54 -20.31
CA SER A 251 -7.07 19.01 -19.95
C SER A 251 -7.06 20.35 -19.20
N ALA A 252 -5.92 20.76 -18.66
CA ALA A 252 -5.69 22.00 -17.95
C ALA A 252 -4.22 22.44 -18.13
N ALA A 253 -3.90 23.70 -17.82
CA ALA A 253 -2.51 24.14 -17.81
C ALA A 253 -1.67 23.29 -16.83
N ALA A 254 -0.40 23.06 -17.17
CA ALA A 254 0.49 22.19 -16.38
C ALA A 254 0.65 22.65 -14.92
N GLY A 255 0.51 23.95 -14.66
CA GLY A 255 0.50 24.52 -13.30
C GLY A 255 1.87 24.58 -12.63
N ALA A 256 2.92 24.03 -13.25
CA ALA A 256 4.28 24.06 -12.75
C ALA A 256 5.29 24.17 -13.90
N SER A 257 6.44 24.78 -13.63
CA SER A 257 7.57 24.77 -14.56
C SER A 257 8.53 23.64 -14.20
N ILE A 258 8.79 22.75 -15.16
CA ILE A 258 9.57 21.52 -14.98
C ILE A 258 10.55 21.41 -16.13
N ALA A 259 11.85 21.49 -15.83
CA ALA A 259 12.89 21.21 -16.82
C ALA A 259 12.90 19.71 -17.16
N ALA A 260 13.09 19.37 -18.44
CA ALA A 260 13.18 17.98 -18.91
C ALA A 260 14.30 17.20 -18.22
N SER A 261 15.41 17.88 -17.93
CA SER A 261 16.55 17.32 -17.21
C SER A 261 16.30 17.08 -15.72
N ALA A 262 15.25 17.68 -15.16
CA ALA A 262 14.87 17.54 -13.75
C ALA A 262 13.88 16.38 -13.50
N VAL A 263 13.46 15.66 -14.55
CA VAL A 263 12.51 14.54 -14.43
C VAL A 263 13.24 13.26 -13.97
N ASP A 264 12.77 12.65 -12.88
CA ASP A 264 13.25 11.36 -12.39
C ASP A 264 12.43 10.19 -12.97
N VAL A 265 11.10 10.33 -12.92
CA VAL A 265 10.15 9.34 -13.43
C VAL A 265 9.01 10.07 -14.12
N LEU A 266 8.67 9.63 -15.33
CA LEU A 266 7.42 9.97 -16.01
C LEU A 266 6.80 8.65 -16.48
N CYS A 267 5.60 8.36 -15.98
CA CYS A 267 4.94 7.08 -16.23
C CYS A 267 3.42 7.23 -16.36
N PRO A 268 2.73 6.27 -16.99
CA PRO A 268 1.29 6.21 -16.98
C PRO A 268 0.73 6.07 -15.56
N LEU A 269 -0.40 6.74 -15.32
CA LEU A 269 -1.16 6.67 -14.08
C LEU A 269 -2.47 5.92 -14.36
N HIS A 270 -2.68 4.79 -13.68
CA HIS A 270 -3.84 3.94 -13.92
C HIS A 270 -4.80 3.96 -12.74
N CYS A 271 -6.10 3.93 -13.03
CA CYS A 271 -7.13 3.76 -12.03
C CYS A 271 -7.32 2.27 -11.77
N VAL A 272 -7.08 1.82 -10.55
CA VAL A 272 -7.08 0.40 -10.18
C VAL A 272 -7.90 0.17 -8.92
N ARG A 273 -8.30 -1.07 -8.67
CA ARG A 273 -8.82 -1.54 -7.37
C ARG A 273 -8.13 -2.84 -6.98
N LEU A 274 -8.18 -3.22 -5.72
CA LEU A 274 -7.64 -4.52 -5.31
C LEU A 274 -8.38 -5.68 -5.99
N GLU A 275 -7.63 -6.72 -6.36
CA GLU A 275 -8.18 -7.98 -6.88
C GLU A 275 -8.71 -8.89 -5.76
N GLN A 276 -8.39 -8.56 -4.51
CA GLN A 276 -8.70 -9.36 -3.34
C GLN A 276 -9.23 -8.51 -2.19
N ASP A 277 -10.05 -9.13 -1.33
CA ASP A 277 -10.52 -8.53 -0.08
C ASP A 277 -9.62 -8.90 1.11
N ARG A 278 -8.97 -10.07 1.04
CA ARG A 278 -8.07 -10.55 2.08
C ARG A 278 -6.67 -9.97 1.87
N VAL A 279 -6.21 -9.22 2.85
CA VAL A 279 -4.85 -8.68 2.93
C VAL A 279 -4.10 -9.44 4.03
N GLU A 280 -2.88 -9.87 3.73
CA GLU A 280 -1.97 -10.47 4.69
C GLU A 280 -0.82 -9.52 5.01
N PHE A 281 -0.48 -9.43 6.30
CA PHE A 281 0.70 -8.73 6.79
C PHE A 281 1.69 -9.77 7.29
N ALA A 282 2.83 -9.88 6.63
CA ALA A 282 3.89 -10.79 7.07
C ALA A 282 4.88 -10.02 7.94
N HIS A 283 4.92 -10.37 9.22
CA HIS A 283 5.83 -9.76 10.19
C HIS A 283 7.08 -10.61 10.37
N LEU A 284 8.25 -10.01 10.15
CA LEU A 284 9.54 -10.65 10.38
C LEU A 284 10.29 -9.91 11.49
N TYR A 285 10.58 -10.62 12.57
CA TYR A 285 11.43 -10.13 13.62
C TYR A 285 12.90 -10.23 13.21
N ARG A 286 13.64 -9.11 13.19
CA ARG A 286 15.08 -9.05 12.86
C ARG A 286 15.96 -8.64 14.04
N GLY A 287 15.43 -8.65 15.27
CA GLY A 287 16.11 -8.24 16.50
C GLY A 287 15.35 -7.14 17.25
N ARG A 288 15.88 -6.73 18.41
CA ARG A 288 15.19 -5.99 19.48
C ARG A 288 14.39 -4.76 19.03
N ASP A 289 14.87 -4.06 18.00
CA ASP A 289 14.31 -2.76 17.57
C ASP A 289 13.88 -2.73 16.09
N ARG A 290 13.91 -3.87 15.37
CA ARG A 290 13.58 -3.90 13.94
C ARG A 290 12.62 -5.03 13.60
N GLN A 291 11.36 -4.65 13.43
CA GLN A 291 10.35 -5.47 12.78
C GLN A 291 10.22 -5.00 11.33
N ILE A 292 10.40 -5.92 10.39
CA ILE A 292 10.11 -5.66 8.99
C ILE A 292 8.74 -6.28 8.73
N THR A 293 7.80 -5.47 8.26
CA THR A 293 6.53 -6.00 7.76
C THR A 293 6.51 -5.88 6.26
N THR A 294 6.10 -6.95 5.58
CA THR A 294 5.90 -6.95 4.13
C THR A 294 4.44 -7.20 3.82
N ILE A 295 3.90 -6.40 2.90
CA ILE A 295 2.53 -6.51 2.42
C ILE A 295 2.63 -6.59 0.91
N GLN A 296 2.05 -7.63 0.30
CA GLN A 296 2.06 -7.82 -1.15
C GLN A 296 0.63 -8.01 -1.62
N LEU A 297 0.19 -7.16 -2.55
CA LEU A 297 -1.16 -7.21 -3.09
C LEU A 297 -1.13 -7.15 -4.62
N ARG A 298 -2.29 -7.43 -5.23
CA ARG A 298 -2.54 -7.26 -6.65
C ARG A 298 -3.72 -6.32 -6.82
N ALA A 299 -3.62 -5.50 -7.84
CA ALA A 299 -4.69 -4.60 -8.26
C ALA A 299 -4.97 -4.79 -9.74
N ILE A 300 -6.22 -4.60 -10.11
CA ILE A 300 -6.71 -4.66 -11.49
C ILE A 300 -7.19 -3.30 -11.91
N GLU A 301 -6.88 -2.94 -13.15
CA GLU A 301 -7.38 -1.73 -13.79
C GLU A 301 -8.90 -1.73 -13.85
N VAL A 302 -9.48 -0.58 -13.57
CA VAL A 302 -10.91 -0.35 -13.65
C VAL A 302 -11.19 0.84 -14.57
N PRO A 303 -12.35 0.85 -15.24
CA PRO A 303 -12.78 2.01 -15.98
C PRO A 303 -12.70 3.25 -15.09
N VAL A 304 -12.07 4.30 -15.63
CA VAL A 304 -11.90 5.56 -14.93
C VAL A 304 -13.29 6.14 -14.59
N PRO A 305 -13.52 6.57 -13.35
CA PRO A 305 -14.76 7.22 -12.94
C PRO A 305 -14.98 8.59 -13.60
#